data_AF-A0A554KW70-F1
#
_entry.id   AF-A0A554KW70-F1
#
_cell.length_a   1.000
_cell.length_b   1.000
_cell.length_c   1.000
_cell.angle_alpha   90.00
_cell.angle_beta   90.00
_cell.angle_gamma   90.00
#
_symmetry.space_group_name_H-M   'P 1'
#
loop_
_entity.id
_entity.type
_entity.pdbx_description
1 polymer ?
#
loop_
_entity_poly.entity_id
_entity_poly.type
_entity_poly.pdbx_seq_one_letter_code
_entity_poly.pdbx_strand_id
1 'polypeptide(L)'
;MLFLMAIQYPYLPEGRTVEYVSADNQFMRAAHEYALAHSLDDFQKTGSVVVKNGRIIGQGANGNRYHQEHGCERVRQRIPTGERYDLCEGCNPKNHSEPKALEDAISHGEDTRGADLYLYGHWWCCKPCWDAMLAAGIKNVYLLEGSEKLFNTKR
;
A
#
# COMPACT_ATOMS: atom_id res chain seq x y z
N MET A 1 -16.18 12.95 -26.67
CA MET A 1 -16.63 12.34 -25.41
C MET A 1 -15.60 11.30 -25.01
N LEU A 2 -14.57 11.70 -24.24
CA LEU A 2 -13.56 10.74 -23.76
C LEU A 2 -14.25 9.83 -22.75
N PHE A 3 -14.44 8.57 -23.11
CA PHE A 3 -14.73 7.53 -22.15
C PHE A 3 -13.52 7.45 -21.21
N LEU A 4 -13.62 8.05 -20.02
CA LEU A 4 -12.75 7.73 -18.91
C LEU A 4 -13.01 6.25 -18.60
N MET A 5 -12.13 5.36 -19.07
CA MET A 5 -12.21 3.95 -18.71
C MET A 5 -12.06 3.86 -17.19
N ALA A 6 -13.07 3.31 -16.53
CA ALA A 6 -13.02 3.09 -15.09
C ALA A 6 -11.85 2.14 -14.76
N ILE A 7 -11.05 2.50 -13.76
CA ILE A 7 -9.93 1.68 -13.30
C ILE A 7 -10.52 0.41 -12.68
N GLN A 8 -10.15 -0.76 -13.21
CA GLN A 8 -10.57 -2.05 -12.66
C GLN A 8 -9.50 -2.54 -11.68
N TYR A 9 -9.77 -2.42 -10.38
CA TYR A 9 -8.89 -2.94 -9.35
C TYR A 9 -9.04 -4.46 -9.23
N PRO A 10 -7.96 -5.20 -8.91
CA PRO A 10 -8.05 -6.63 -8.61
C PRO A 10 -8.93 -6.92 -7.38
N TYR A 11 -9.02 -5.96 -6.45
CA TYR A 11 -9.93 -6.03 -5.31
C TYR A 11 -10.29 -4.62 -4.81
N LEU A 12 -11.57 -4.42 -4.50
CA LEU A 12 -12.10 -3.24 -3.82
C LEU A 12 -13.30 -3.71 -2.96
N PRO A 13 -13.32 -3.47 -1.64
CA PRO A 13 -14.46 -3.83 -0.81
C PRO A 13 -15.74 -3.08 -1.23
N GLU A 14 -16.90 -3.71 -1.02
CA GLU A 14 -18.19 -3.09 -1.30
C GLU A 14 -18.36 -1.77 -0.52
N GLY A 15 -18.90 -0.74 -1.17
CA GLY A 15 -19.12 0.57 -0.57
C GLY A 15 -17.86 1.39 -0.31
N ARG A 16 -16.69 0.93 -0.77
CA ARG A 16 -15.43 1.67 -0.66
C ARG A 16 -15.04 2.28 -1.99
N THR A 17 -14.33 3.40 -1.90
CA THR A 17 -13.73 4.10 -3.03
C THR A 17 -12.25 4.35 -2.74
N VAL A 18 -11.50 4.60 -3.81
CA VAL A 18 -10.12 5.08 -3.73
C VAL A 18 -10.10 6.49 -4.26
N GLU A 19 -9.52 7.40 -3.48
CA GLU A 19 -9.31 8.79 -3.85
C GLU A 19 -7.90 8.96 -4.43
N TYR A 20 -7.71 10.02 -5.20
CA TYR A 20 -6.46 10.28 -5.91
C TYR A 20 -5.94 11.67 -5.55
N VAL A 21 -4.62 11.76 -5.37
CA VAL A 21 -3.93 13.02 -5.11
C VAL A 21 -2.69 13.14 -5.98
N SER A 22 -2.36 14.37 -6.36
CA SER A 22 -1.14 14.66 -7.12
C SER A 22 0.13 14.36 -6.30
N ALA A 23 1.26 14.25 -7.00
CA ALA A 23 2.57 14.09 -6.37
C ALA A 23 2.95 15.28 -5.45
N ASP A 24 2.29 16.42 -5.59
CA ASP A 24 2.50 17.60 -4.75
C ASP A 24 1.72 17.58 -3.43
N ASN A 25 0.86 16.58 -3.21
CA ASN A 25 0.23 16.39 -1.91
C ASN A 25 1.29 16.03 -0.86
N GLN A 26 1.31 16.76 0.26
CA GLN A 26 2.32 16.60 1.30
C GLN A 26 2.37 15.19 1.90
N PHE A 27 1.22 14.50 2.04
CA PHE A 27 1.16 13.17 2.61
C PHE A 27 1.57 12.10 1.59
N MET A 28 1.24 12.31 0.31
CA MET A 28 1.75 11.45 -0.77
C MET A 28 3.27 11.59 -0.94
N ARG A 29 3.83 12.81 -0.81
CA ARG A 29 5.29 13.01 -0.75
C ARG A 29 5.92 12.29 0.43
N ALA A 30 5.32 12.41 1.62
CA ALA A 30 5.82 11.70 2.80
C ALA A 30 5.82 10.18 2.61
N ALA A 31 4.74 9.60 2.04
CA ALA A 31 4.69 8.19 1.70
C ALA A 31 5.77 7.77 0.69
N HIS A 32 6.01 8.60 -0.33
CA HIS A 32 7.07 8.39 -1.32
C HIS A 32 8.47 8.41 -0.68
N GLU A 33 8.78 9.45 0.10
CA GLU A 33 10.06 9.60 0.78
C GLU A 33 10.32 8.44 1.74
N TYR A 34 9.29 8.03 2.49
CA TYR A 34 9.39 6.88 3.40
C TYR A 34 9.64 5.57 2.65
N ALA A 35 8.99 5.37 1.49
CA ALA A 35 9.24 4.21 0.62
C ALA A 35 10.71 4.16 0.17
N LEU A 36 11.26 5.29 -0.30
CA LEU A 36 12.65 5.37 -0.77
C LEU A 36 13.66 5.12 0.35
N ALA A 37 13.39 5.64 1.55
CA ALA A 37 14.30 5.53 2.68
C ALA A 37 14.28 4.15 3.36
N HIS A 38 13.12 3.48 3.41
CA HIS A 38 12.90 2.33 4.29
C HIS A 38 12.45 1.03 3.61
N SER A 39 12.05 1.05 2.33
CA SER A 39 11.64 -0.18 1.64
C SER A 39 12.82 -1.12 1.41
N LEU A 40 12.64 -2.38 1.80
CA LEU A 40 13.59 -3.48 1.56
C LEU A 40 13.33 -4.23 0.25
N ASP A 41 12.33 -3.81 -0.54
CA ASP A 41 12.08 -4.36 -1.87
C ASP A 41 12.89 -3.59 -2.92
N ASP A 42 13.60 -4.30 -3.78
CA ASP A 42 14.47 -3.69 -4.80
C ASP A 42 13.73 -3.33 -6.10
N PHE A 43 12.53 -3.87 -6.31
CA PHE A 43 11.82 -3.78 -7.59
C PHE A 43 10.61 -2.86 -7.52
N GLN A 44 9.83 -2.95 -6.45
CA GLN A 44 8.64 -2.15 -6.23
C GLN A 44 8.62 -1.66 -4.79
N LYS A 45 9.21 -0.48 -4.57
CA LYS A 45 9.17 0.20 -3.28
C LYS A 45 7.77 0.78 -3.06
N THR A 46 7.16 0.43 -1.94
CA THR A 46 5.89 1.02 -1.49
C THR A 46 6.06 1.62 -0.11
N GLY A 47 5.32 2.70 0.13
CA GLY A 47 5.30 3.41 1.40
C GLY A 47 3.90 3.88 1.70
N SER A 48 3.55 3.90 2.98
CA SER A 48 2.25 4.33 3.45
C SER A 48 2.39 5.24 4.64
N VAL A 49 1.52 6.24 4.71
CA VAL A 49 1.34 7.07 5.91
C VAL A 49 -0.12 7.08 6.32
N VAL A 50 -0.35 7.01 7.63
CA VAL A 50 -1.67 7.17 8.24
C VAL A 50 -1.79 8.60 8.73
N VAL A 51 -2.86 9.29 8.35
CA VAL A 51 -3.06 10.71 8.60
C VAL A 51 -4.35 10.93 9.35
N LYS A 52 -4.30 11.64 10.49
CA LYS A 52 -5.48 12.04 11.24
C LYS A 52 -5.36 13.52 11.61
N ASN A 53 -6.43 14.29 11.38
CA ASN A 53 -6.48 15.72 11.68
C ASN A 53 -5.28 16.50 11.06
N GLY A 54 -4.88 16.13 9.84
CA GLY A 54 -3.78 16.76 9.11
C GLY A 54 -2.38 16.41 9.61
N ARG A 55 -2.23 15.43 10.52
CA ARG A 55 -0.94 14.97 11.04
C ARG A 55 -0.70 13.52 10.66
N ILE A 56 0.54 13.20 10.31
CA ILE A 56 0.96 11.80 10.16
C ILE A 56 1.07 11.19 11.56
N ILE A 57 0.36 10.09 11.76
CA ILE A 57 0.31 9.33 13.02
C ILE A 57 0.93 7.94 12.90
N GLY A 58 1.22 7.47 11.68
CA GLY A 58 1.94 6.22 11.45
C GLY A 58 2.56 6.16 10.06
N GLN A 59 3.66 5.42 9.93
CA GLN A 59 4.43 5.28 8.69
C GLN A 59 4.87 3.82 8.48
N GLY A 60 4.93 3.38 7.22
CA GLY A 60 5.32 2.00 6.90
C GLY A 60 5.88 1.87 5.49
N ALA A 61 6.86 0.99 5.30
CA ALA A 61 7.44 0.65 4.00
C ALA A 61 7.42 -0.87 3.79
N ASN A 62 7.25 -1.31 2.54
CA ASN A 62 7.21 -2.75 2.25
C ASN A 62 8.57 -3.44 2.38
N GLY A 63 8.50 -4.76 2.51
CA GLY A 63 9.65 -5.66 2.41
C GLY A 63 10.11 -6.22 3.75
N ASN A 64 10.97 -7.23 3.65
CA ASN A 64 11.65 -7.89 4.75
C ASN A 64 12.98 -8.45 4.21
N ARG A 65 13.76 -9.13 5.05
CA ARG A 65 15.03 -9.74 4.63
C ARG A 65 14.87 -11.09 3.91
N TYR A 66 13.67 -11.67 3.88
CA TYR A 66 13.42 -13.00 3.34
C TYR A 66 13.85 -13.12 1.87
N HIS A 67 13.53 -12.12 1.04
CA HIS A 67 13.91 -12.15 -0.39
C HIS A 67 15.43 -12.06 -0.60
N GLN A 68 16.18 -11.42 0.30
CA GLN A 68 17.64 -11.32 0.22
C GLN A 68 18.31 -12.66 0.46
N GLU A 69 17.72 -13.49 1.34
CA GLU A 69 18.28 -14.77 1.74
C GLU A 69 17.76 -15.96 0.90
N HIS A 70 16.49 -15.90 0.46
CA HIS A 70 15.81 -17.05 -0.14
C HIS A 70 15.27 -16.79 -1.55
N GLY A 71 15.26 -15.55 -2.03
CA GLY A 71 14.54 -15.16 -3.24
C GLY A 71 13.01 -15.25 -3.09
N CYS A 72 12.27 -15.00 -4.18
CA CYS A 72 10.81 -15.02 -4.17
C CYS A 72 10.25 -16.27 -4.85
N GLU A 73 9.54 -17.12 -4.08
CA GLU A 73 8.96 -18.35 -4.60
C GLU A 73 7.82 -18.10 -5.60
N ARG A 74 7.05 -17.03 -5.39
CA ARG A 74 6.00 -16.61 -6.32
C ARG A 74 6.57 -16.22 -7.68
N VAL A 75 7.72 -15.54 -7.71
CA VAL A 75 8.41 -15.19 -8.96
C VAL A 75 8.91 -16.46 -9.67
N ARG A 76 9.52 -17.40 -8.93
CA ARG A 76 9.98 -18.69 -9.50
C ARG A 76 8.84 -19.46 -10.16
N GLN A 77 7.67 -19.46 -9.53
CA GLN A 77 6.49 -20.15 -10.02
C GLN A 77 5.59 -19.31 -10.95
N ARG A 78 6.02 -18.08 -11.30
CA ARG A 78 5.26 -17.14 -12.17
C ARG A 78 3.84 -16.86 -11.67
N ILE A 79 3.68 -16.77 -10.36
CA ILE A 79 2.40 -16.45 -9.72
C ILE A 79 2.09 -14.95 -9.91
N PRO A 80 0.90 -14.57 -10.39
CA PRO A 80 0.50 -13.18 -10.54
C PRO A 80 0.52 -12.37 -9.24
N THR A 81 0.70 -11.05 -9.35
CA THR A 81 0.51 -10.11 -8.25
C THR A 81 -0.91 -10.22 -7.69
N GLY A 82 -1.07 -10.14 -6.37
CA GLY A 82 -2.38 -10.33 -5.72
C GLY A 82 -2.72 -11.76 -5.30
N GLU A 83 -1.96 -12.77 -5.75
CA GLU A 83 -2.32 -14.18 -5.54
C GLU A 83 -1.30 -14.98 -4.71
N ARG A 84 -1.78 -16.03 -4.04
CA ARG A 84 -0.97 -17.05 -3.35
C ARG A 84 0.14 -16.51 -2.44
N TYR A 85 -0.21 -15.52 -1.61
CA TYR A 85 0.71 -14.93 -0.64
C TYR A 85 1.30 -15.95 0.36
N ASP A 86 0.61 -17.06 0.60
CA ASP A 86 1.03 -18.20 1.42
C ASP A 86 2.34 -18.85 0.95
N LEU A 87 2.65 -18.74 -0.35
CA LEU A 87 3.83 -19.39 -0.95
C LEU A 87 5.15 -18.69 -0.63
N CYS A 88 5.12 -17.43 -0.21
CA CYS A 88 6.34 -16.66 -0.01
C CYS A 88 6.20 -15.67 1.16
N GLU A 89 6.97 -15.92 2.21
CA GLU A 89 7.03 -15.05 3.39
C GLU A 89 7.44 -13.61 3.02
N GLY A 90 8.35 -13.44 2.06
CA GLY A 90 8.73 -12.13 1.51
C GLY A 90 7.55 -11.33 0.92
N CYS A 91 6.57 -12.02 0.34
CA CYS A 91 5.38 -11.40 -0.21
C CYS A 91 4.20 -11.32 0.76
N ASN A 92 4.31 -11.89 1.95
CA ASN A 92 3.21 -11.96 2.91
C ASN A 92 2.64 -10.54 3.18
N PRO A 93 1.30 -10.35 3.19
CA PRO A 93 0.68 -9.05 3.39
C PRO A 93 1.15 -8.29 4.62
N LYS A 94 1.54 -8.96 5.72
CA LYS A 94 2.09 -8.29 6.90
C LYS A 94 3.36 -7.47 6.60
N ASN A 95 4.04 -7.79 5.49
CA ASN A 95 5.23 -7.09 5.05
C ASN A 95 4.94 -5.92 4.09
N HIS A 96 3.67 -5.67 3.75
CA HIS A 96 3.25 -4.54 2.92
C HIS A 96 3.27 -3.24 3.74
N SER A 97 3.31 -2.09 3.05
CA SER A 97 3.44 -0.80 3.73
C SER A 97 2.20 -0.42 4.53
N GLU A 98 1.01 -0.79 4.04
CA GLU A 98 -0.28 -0.44 4.64
C GLU A 98 -0.44 -1.00 6.06
N PRO A 99 -0.33 -2.32 6.32
CA PRO A 99 -0.45 -2.85 7.68
C PRO A 99 0.69 -2.39 8.60
N LYS A 100 1.89 -2.17 8.07
CA LYS A 100 3.00 -1.62 8.87
C LYS A 100 2.75 -0.20 9.33
N ALA A 101 2.18 0.65 8.48
CA ALA A 101 1.82 2.01 8.87
C ALA A 101 0.71 2.05 9.93
N LEU A 102 -0.23 1.09 9.87
CA LEU A 102 -1.24 0.90 10.92
C LEU A 102 -0.61 0.41 12.23
N GLU A 103 0.27 -0.59 12.17
CA GLU A 103 1.00 -1.11 13.33
C GLU A 103 1.84 -0.02 14.01
N ASP A 104 2.56 0.80 13.22
CA ASP A 104 3.34 1.93 13.71
C ASP A 104 2.46 2.92 14.49
N ALA A 105 1.32 3.35 13.92
CA ALA A 105 0.39 4.23 14.62
C ALA A 105 -0.14 3.63 15.94
N ILE A 106 -0.60 2.37 15.89
CA ILE A 106 -1.17 1.68 17.05
C ILE A 106 -0.12 1.48 18.14
N SER A 107 1.13 1.15 17.77
CA SER A 107 2.23 0.95 18.71
C SER A 107 2.61 2.22 19.47
N HIS A 108 2.39 3.38 18.85
CA HIS A 108 2.57 4.70 19.47
C HIS A 108 1.32 5.19 20.23
N GLY A 109 0.27 4.36 20.34
CA GLY A 109 -0.95 4.69 21.08
C GLY A 109 -1.91 5.63 20.34
N GLU A 110 -1.74 5.81 19.02
CA GLU A 110 -2.60 6.67 18.21
C GLU A 110 -3.92 5.97 17.86
N ASP A 111 -5.02 6.72 17.87
CA ASP A 111 -6.34 6.22 17.42
C ASP A 111 -6.47 6.36 15.91
N THR A 112 -6.43 5.25 15.17
CA THR A 112 -6.54 5.24 13.70
C THR A 112 -7.98 5.39 13.18
N ARG A 113 -9.01 5.32 14.04
CA ARG A 113 -10.40 5.40 13.58
C ARG A 113 -10.70 6.76 12.98
N GLY A 114 -11.30 6.78 11.80
CA GLY A 114 -11.58 8.00 11.05
C GLY A 114 -10.36 8.61 10.35
N ALA A 115 -9.18 7.98 10.44
CA ALA A 115 -7.96 8.44 9.76
C ALA A 115 -7.98 8.07 8.28
N ASP A 116 -7.08 8.70 7.53
CA ASP A 116 -6.85 8.47 6.10
C ASP A 116 -5.55 7.70 5.91
N LEU A 117 -5.47 6.86 4.88
CA LEU A 117 -4.23 6.21 4.47
C LEU A 117 -3.80 6.69 3.09
N TYR A 118 -2.53 7.08 2.95
CA TYR A 118 -1.92 7.46 1.67
C TYR A 118 -0.91 6.39 1.29
N LEU A 119 -1.04 5.83 0.09
CA LEU A 119 -0.16 4.77 -0.42
C LEU A 119 0.59 5.24 -1.67
N TYR A 120 1.91 5.21 -1.61
CA TYR A 120 2.81 5.39 -2.73
C TYR A 120 3.36 4.04 -3.22
N GLY A 121 3.67 3.95 -4.52
CA GLY A 121 4.35 2.80 -5.09
C GLY A 121 3.42 1.65 -5.48
N HIS A 122 2.10 1.83 -5.38
CA HIS A 122 1.12 0.88 -5.89
C HIS A 122 -0.12 1.61 -6.40
N TRP A 123 -1.00 0.88 -7.11
CA TRP A 123 -2.20 1.41 -7.77
C TRP A 123 -3.49 0.76 -7.25
N TRP A 124 -3.37 -0.12 -6.26
CA TRP A 124 -4.46 -0.78 -5.56
C TRP A 124 -3.95 -1.36 -4.24
N CYS A 125 -4.84 -1.67 -3.31
CA CYS A 125 -4.50 -2.38 -2.08
C CYS A 125 -5.06 -3.80 -2.12
N CYS A 126 -4.29 -4.79 -1.65
CA CYS A 126 -4.76 -6.17 -1.63
C CYS A 126 -5.88 -6.40 -0.60
N LYS A 127 -6.64 -7.50 -0.75
CA LYS A 127 -7.73 -7.83 0.19
C LYS A 127 -7.29 -7.82 1.66
N PRO A 128 -6.18 -8.49 2.05
CA PRO A 128 -5.72 -8.44 3.44
C PRO A 128 -5.37 -7.04 3.95
N CYS A 129 -4.82 -6.17 3.10
CA CYS A 129 -4.52 -4.78 3.48
C CYS A 129 -5.81 -3.98 3.66
N TRP A 130 -6.80 -4.16 2.79
CA TRP A 130 -8.14 -3.60 2.99
C TRP A 130 -8.80 -4.08 4.28
N ASP A 131 -8.76 -5.38 4.55
CA ASP A 131 -9.33 -5.95 5.77
C ASP A 131 -8.66 -5.33 7.02
N ALA A 132 -7.34 -5.14 7.00
CA ALA A 132 -6.59 -4.47 8.07
C ALA A 132 -6.99 -2.99 8.22
N MET A 133 -7.08 -2.24 7.13
CA MET A 133 -7.51 -0.83 7.14
C MET A 133 -8.94 -0.68 7.67
N LEU A 134 -9.86 -1.57 7.28
CA LEU A 134 -11.24 -1.57 7.75
C LEU A 134 -11.32 -1.89 9.25
N ALA A 135 -10.57 -2.90 9.71
CA ALA A 135 -10.51 -3.25 11.13
C ALA A 135 -9.92 -2.11 11.99
N ALA A 136 -8.95 -1.38 11.46
CA ALA A 136 -8.36 -0.20 12.11
C ALA A 136 -9.23 1.07 12.01
N GLY A 137 -10.36 1.01 11.31
CA GLY A 137 -11.30 2.13 11.16
C GLY A 137 -10.81 3.23 10.20
N ILE A 138 -9.94 2.92 9.24
CA ILE A 138 -9.51 3.87 8.20
C ILE A 138 -10.71 4.29 7.35
N LYS A 139 -10.88 5.61 7.22
CA LYS A 139 -12.01 6.23 6.54
C LYS A 139 -11.79 6.37 5.04
N ASN A 140 -10.63 6.85 4.60
CA ASN A 140 -10.34 7.06 3.18
C ASN A 140 -8.97 6.48 2.80
N VAL A 141 -8.82 6.09 1.54
CA VAL A 141 -7.55 5.59 0.98
C VAL A 141 -7.21 6.42 -0.25
N TYR A 142 -6.00 6.96 -0.25
CA TYR A 142 -5.47 7.85 -1.27
C TYR A 142 -4.33 7.20 -2.03
N LEU A 143 -4.43 7.20 -3.37
CA LEU A 143 -3.36 6.80 -4.28
C LEU A 143 -2.81 7.99 -5.05
N LEU A 144 -1.61 7.81 -5.60
CA LEU A 144 -1.02 8.77 -6.52
C LEU A 144 -1.85 8.84 -7.82
N GLU A 145 -2.15 10.04 -8.29
CA GLU A 145 -2.73 10.26 -9.62
C GLU A 145 -1.91 9.56 -10.71
N GLY A 146 -2.57 8.76 -11.56
CA GLY A 146 -1.90 8.00 -12.63
C GLY A 146 -1.12 6.77 -12.14
N SER A 147 -1.25 6.39 -10.86
CA SER A 147 -0.61 5.20 -10.29
C SER A 147 -0.90 3.93 -11.09
N GLU A 148 -2.09 3.79 -11.67
CA GLU A 148 -2.48 2.66 -12.52
C GLU A 148 -1.67 2.58 -13.81
N LYS A 149 -1.01 3.66 -14.24
CA LYS A 149 -0.08 3.64 -15.38
C LYS A 149 1.36 3.49 -14.90
N LEU A 150 1.70 4.14 -13.79
CA LEU A 150 3.06 4.16 -13.24
C LEU A 150 3.47 2.80 -12.64
N PHE A 151 2.54 2.13 -11.96
CA PHE A 151 2.82 0.93 -11.17
C PHE A 151 2.13 -0.34 -11.69
N ASN A 152 1.23 -0.23 -12.68
CA ASN A 152 0.68 -1.39 -13.38
C ASN A 152 1.52 -1.74 -14.62
N THR A 153 2.84 -1.85 -14.45
CA THR A 153 3.67 -2.34 -15.55
C THR A 153 3.45 -3.83 -15.68
N LYS A 154 2.91 -4.29 -16.81
CA LYS A 154 2.90 -5.71 -17.18
C LYS A 154 4.36 -6.17 -17.27
N ARG A 155 4.89 -6.77 -16.21
CA ARG A 155 6.19 -7.44 -16.20
C ARG A 155 5.97 -8.94 -16.22
#